data_AF-A0A839GQC5-F1
#
_entry.id   AF-A0A839GQC5-F1
#
_cell.length_a   1.000
_cell.length_b   1.000
_cell.length_c   1.000
_cell.angle_alpha   90.00
_cell.angle_beta   90.00
_cell.angle_gamma   90.00
#
_symmetry.space_group_name_H-M   'P 1'
#
loop_
_entity.id
_entity.type
_entity.pdbx_description
1 polymer ?
#
loop_
_entity_poly.entity_id
_entity_poly.type
_entity_poly.pdbx_seq_one_letter_code
_entity_poly.pdbx_strand_id
1 'polypeptide(L)'
;MSPNPYHILGVPSNASAAEIKAAYKRLALRYHPDKNPGNGQAEERFKQVNEAYQVLSNPRRKAAFDLQRQYEQQQRQAQAYSVPRYHHTRPPAGFRERSYHQRPQRRSRFSRRDVQIVAGVVLLVILLVWGLKLGWESVAARRAKEDAALAVQQQRWQAAEAAYSAVLEYRQEEPEARLRRAEIRHGHLHDAEGAALDYSVLVQQAEVPKPAWHAARGKCYLQLKQYQEALRDFNRALQLDPTLTAVYHDRAITHLQLEDNWQAAVNDLTRFLTHPPGRQTLQAEALLHRAYAFYRLEQWGQALQDTRQALAQDPGNARGYYLQALIARAQHDGPRSCALLAKAAQLGFTMAAEEKARYCS
;
A
#
# COMPACT_ATOMS: atom_id res chain seq x y z
N MET A 1 16.47 -52.55 -33.59
CA MET A 1 16.16 -51.61 -32.50
C MET A 1 16.91 -52.09 -31.28
N SER A 2 17.87 -51.31 -30.79
CA SER A 2 18.60 -51.67 -29.57
C SER A 2 17.60 -51.74 -28.40
N PRO A 3 17.66 -52.79 -27.56
CA PRO A 3 16.71 -52.95 -26.47
C PRO A 3 16.85 -51.83 -25.44
N ASN A 4 15.73 -51.39 -24.86
CA ASN A 4 15.70 -50.25 -23.94
C ASN A 4 16.46 -50.58 -22.64
N PRO A 5 17.56 -49.87 -22.29
CA PRO A 5 18.35 -50.11 -21.08
C PRO A 5 17.53 -50.10 -19.78
N TYR A 6 16.53 -49.23 -19.68
CA TYR A 6 15.64 -49.17 -18.51
C TYR A 6 14.82 -50.44 -18.35
N HIS A 7 14.34 -51.00 -19.46
CA HIS A 7 13.58 -52.25 -19.48
C HIS A 7 14.46 -53.46 -19.17
N ILE A 8 15.71 -53.48 -19.65
CA ILE A 8 16.68 -54.55 -19.37
C ILE A 8 17.01 -54.62 -17.88
N LEU A 9 17.22 -53.46 -17.24
CA LEU A 9 17.46 -53.39 -15.80
C LEU A 9 16.18 -53.50 -14.95
N GLY A 10 15.00 -53.41 -15.57
CA GLY A 10 13.70 -53.44 -14.90
C GLY A 10 13.46 -52.25 -13.97
N VAL A 11 13.95 -51.07 -14.36
CA VAL A 11 13.83 -49.81 -13.61
C VAL A 11 13.05 -48.78 -14.42
N PRO A 12 12.29 -47.87 -13.78
CA PRO A 12 11.60 -46.80 -14.50
C PRO A 12 12.61 -45.77 -15.04
N SER A 13 12.20 -44.99 -16.05
CA SER A 13 13.07 -43.98 -16.68
C SER A 13 13.51 -42.84 -15.75
N ASN A 14 12.74 -42.60 -14.67
CA ASN A 14 13.06 -41.63 -13.62
C ASN A 14 13.91 -42.21 -12.48
N ALA A 15 14.37 -43.47 -12.57
CA ALA A 15 15.15 -44.11 -11.51
C ALA A 15 16.43 -43.34 -11.17
N SER A 16 16.74 -43.32 -9.87
CA SER A 16 17.97 -42.72 -9.32
C SER A 16 19.20 -43.58 -9.63
N ALA A 17 20.40 -42.97 -9.58
CA ALA A 17 21.65 -43.70 -9.81
C ALA A 17 21.85 -44.86 -8.82
N ALA A 18 21.34 -44.73 -7.58
CA ALA A 18 21.39 -45.77 -6.56
C ALA A 18 20.51 -46.97 -6.94
N GLU A 19 19.29 -46.73 -7.43
CA GLU A 19 18.36 -47.77 -7.88
C GLU A 19 18.89 -48.51 -9.11
N ILE A 20 19.44 -47.77 -10.08
CA ILE A 20 20.07 -48.34 -11.28
C ILE A 20 21.24 -49.26 -10.89
N LYS A 21 22.09 -48.83 -9.94
CA LYS A 21 23.21 -49.62 -9.43
C LYS A 21 22.74 -50.85 -8.65
N ALA A 22 21.69 -50.73 -7.84
CA ALA A 22 21.10 -51.84 -7.10
C ALA A 22 20.49 -52.89 -8.04
N ALA A 23 19.75 -52.45 -9.06
CA ALA A 23 19.17 -53.31 -10.08
C ALA A 23 20.24 -54.08 -10.87
N TYR A 24 21.30 -53.38 -11.30
CA TYR A 24 22.46 -54.00 -11.95
C TYR A 24 23.10 -55.07 -11.06
N LYS A 25 23.42 -54.76 -9.80
CA LYS A 25 24.03 -55.73 -8.87
C LYS A 25 23.17 -56.99 -8.70
N ARG A 26 21.85 -56.83 -8.54
CA ARG A 26 20.91 -57.95 -8.40
C ARG A 26 20.90 -58.85 -9.64
N LEU A 27 20.87 -58.25 -10.83
CA LEU A 27 20.83 -58.98 -12.10
C LEU A 27 22.19 -59.60 -12.46
N ALA A 28 23.29 -58.88 -12.22
CA ALA A 28 24.65 -59.35 -12.43
C ALA A 28 24.96 -60.57 -11.55
N LEU A 29 24.53 -60.55 -10.27
CA LEU A 29 24.66 -61.72 -9.40
C LEU A 29 23.80 -62.90 -9.83
N ARG A 30 22.61 -62.64 -10.39
CA ARG A 30 21.69 -63.69 -10.86
C ARG A 30 22.22 -64.40 -12.11
N TYR A 31 22.79 -63.63 -13.03
CA TYR A 31 23.27 -64.12 -14.33
C TYR A 31 24.79 -64.28 -14.41
N HIS A 32 25.49 -64.24 -13.28
CA HIS A 32 26.95 -64.36 -13.24
C HIS A 32 27.40 -65.71 -13.84
N PRO A 33 28.49 -65.74 -14.65
CA PRO A 33 29.02 -66.97 -15.24
C PRO A 33 29.33 -68.06 -14.20
N ASP A 34 29.93 -67.68 -13.07
CA ASP A 34 30.30 -68.62 -11.99
C ASP A 34 29.09 -69.34 -11.38
N LYS A 35 27.92 -68.70 -11.35
CA LYS A 35 26.68 -69.30 -10.82
C LYS A 35 25.87 -70.03 -11.89
N ASN A 36 26.19 -69.81 -13.17
CA ASN A 36 25.48 -70.37 -14.31
C ASN A 36 26.47 -70.93 -15.36
N PRO A 37 27.34 -71.89 -15.00
CA PRO A 37 28.32 -72.43 -15.94
C PRO A 37 27.61 -73.15 -17.10
N GLY A 38 28.02 -72.86 -18.33
CA GLY A 38 27.49 -73.50 -19.54
C GLY A 38 26.11 -73.03 -20.01
N ASN A 39 25.48 -72.05 -19.35
CA ASN A 39 24.19 -71.51 -19.76
C ASN A 39 24.35 -70.27 -20.67
N GLY A 40 24.27 -70.47 -21.99
CA GLY A 40 24.41 -69.40 -22.99
C GLY A 40 23.36 -68.28 -22.86
N GLN A 41 22.14 -68.58 -22.41
CA GLN A 41 21.10 -67.56 -22.21
C GLN A 41 21.40 -66.65 -21.02
N ALA A 42 21.95 -67.21 -19.93
CA ALA A 42 22.39 -66.43 -18.78
C ALA A 42 23.56 -65.52 -19.16
N GLU A 43 24.49 -66.02 -19.98
CA GLU A 43 25.61 -65.23 -20.50
C GLU A 43 25.15 -64.06 -21.37
N GLU A 44 24.22 -64.28 -22.31
CA GLU A 44 23.64 -63.22 -23.14
C GLU A 44 22.91 -62.17 -22.30
N ARG A 45 22.13 -62.60 -21.30
CA ARG A 45 21.46 -61.67 -20.38
C ARG A 45 22.46 -60.88 -19.54
N PHE A 46 23.54 -61.51 -19.10
CA PHE A 46 24.61 -60.81 -18.39
C PHE A 46 25.25 -59.73 -19.26
N LYS A 47 25.51 -60.02 -20.54
CA LYS A 47 26.02 -59.03 -21.52
C LYS A 47 25.05 -57.85 -21.67
N GLN A 48 23.76 -58.12 -21.89
CA GLN A 48 22.72 -57.09 -22.02
C GLN A 48 22.59 -56.22 -20.76
N VAL A 49 22.61 -56.84 -19.58
CA VAL A 49 22.54 -56.12 -18.29
C VAL A 49 23.76 -55.24 -18.09
N ASN A 50 24.95 -55.70 -18.50
CA ASN A 50 26.18 -54.91 -18.41
C ASN A 50 26.15 -53.71 -19.37
N GLU A 51 25.76 -53.92 -20.62
CA GLU A 51 25.59 -52.84 -21.61
C GLU A 51 24.57 -51.79 -21.15
N ALA A 52 23.43 -52.23 -20.63
CA ALA A 52 22.40 -51.35 -20.09
C ALA A 52 22.92 -50.49 -18.93
N TYR A 53 23.70 -51.10 -18.02
CA TYR A 53 24.33 -50.36 -16.92
C TYR A 53 25.39 -49.38 -17.41
N GLN A 54 26.18 -49.72 -18.44
CA GLN A 54 27.18 -48.78 -18.99
C GLN A 54 26.56 -47.52 -19.60
N VAL A 55 25.36 -47.64 -20.17
CA VAL A 55 24.60 -46.50 -20.70
C VAL A 55 24.00 -45.67 -19.55
N LEU A 56 23.42 -46.32 -18.54
CA LEU A 56 22.64 -45.65 -17.48
C LEU A 56 23.44 -45.20 -16.25
N SER A 57 24.63 -45.74 -16.02
CA SER A 57 25.47 -45.45 -14.85
C SER A 57 26.11 -44.06 -14.89
N ASN A 58 26.48 -43.58 -16.08
CA ASN A 58 27.08 -42.26 -16.25
C ASN A 58 25.98 -41.23 -16.56
N PRO A 59 25.86 -40.13 -15.78
CA PRO A 59 24.83 -39.10 -16.00
C PRO A 59 24.82 -38.52 -17.41
N ARG A 60 26.00 -38.31 -18.03
CA ARG A 60 26.09 -37.76 -19.40
C ARG A 60 25.58 -38.75 -20.45
N ARG A 61 25.90 -40.04 -20.30
CA ARG A 61 25.45 -41.09 -21.25
C ARG A 61 23.95 -41.35 -21.10
N LYS A 62 23.43 -41.33 -19.86
CA LYS A 62 21.99 -41.40 -19.58
C LYS A 62 21.24 -40.25 -20.27
N ALA A 63 21.69 -39.01 -20.08
CA ALA A 63 21.07 -37.85 -20.69
C ALA A 63 21.10 -37.89 -22.23
N ALA A 64 22.22 -38.32 -22.83
CA ALA A 64 22.31 -38.47 -24.28
C ALA A 64 21.34 -39.52 -24.83
N PHE A 65 21.20 -40.66 -24.14
CA PHE A 65 20.24 -41.70 -24.50
C PHE A 65 18.79 -41.22 -24.39
N ASP A 66 18.46 -40.51 -23.31
CA ASP A 66 17.12 -39.96 -23.10
C ASP A 66 16.75 -38.91 -24.17
N LEU A 67 17.71 -38.06 -24.54
CA LEU A 67 17.55 -37.06 -25.60
C LEU A 67 17.33 -37.71 -26.97
N GLN A 68 18.15 -38.70 -27.32
CA GLN A 68 18.00 -39.43 -28.59
C GLN A 68 16.61 -40.09 -28.69
N ARG A 69 16.13 -40.69 -27.61
CA ARG A 69 14.79 -41.29 -27.52
C ARG A 69 13.67 -40.27 -27.74
N GLN A 70 13.80 -39.06 -27.20
CA GLN A 70 12.83 -37.99 -27.42
C GLN A 70 12.79 -37.57 -28.90
N TYR A 71 13.94 -37.42 -29.55
CA TYR A 71 14.01 -37.10 -30.98
C TYR A 71 13.40 -38.21 -31.85
N GLU A 72 13.68 -39.48 -31.57
CA GLU A 72 13.07 -40.61 -32.29
C GLU A 72 11.54 -40.65 -32.14
N GLN A 73 11.01 -40.32 -30.95
CA GLN A 73 9.57 -40.24 -30.72
C GLN A 73 8.92 -39.09 -31.51
N GLN A 74 9.55 -37.91 -31.54
CA GLN A 74 9.06 -36.77 -32.32
C GLN A 74 9.05 -37.08 -33.82
N GLN A 75 10.08 -37.73 -34.35
CA GLN A 75 10.12 -38.12 -35.76
C GLN A 75 9.01 -39.13 -36.13
N ARG A 76 8.72 -40.11 -35.26
CA ARG A 76 7.61 -41.05 -35.47
C ARG A 76 6.25 -40.34 -35.45
N GLN A 77 6.05 -39.37 -34.57
CA GLN A 77 4.83 -38.57 -34.53
C GLN A 77 4.70 -37.70 -35.79
N ALA A 78 5.78 -37.07 -36.25
CA ALA A 78 5.80 -36.29 -37.48
C ALA A 78 5.48 -37.16 -38.72
N GLN A 79 6.01 -38.38 -38.79
CA GLN A 79 5.68 -39.32 -39.87
C GLN A 79 4.22 -39.79 -39.82
N ALA A 80 3.63 -39.97 -38.63
CA ALA A 80 2.24 -40.34 -38.48
C ALA A 80 1.24 -39.26 -38.98
N TYR A 81 1.68 -38.00 -39.07
CA TYR A 81 0.89 -36.89 -39.62
C TYR A 81 1.09 -36.67 -41.14
N SER A 82 1.93 -37.45 -41.82
CA SER A 82 2.37 -37.16 -43.19
C SER A 82 1.78 -38.03 -44.32
N VAL A 83 0.80 -38.90 -44.03
CA VAL A 83 0.18 -39.73 -45.07
C VAL A 83 -1.35 -39.59 -45.04
N PRO A 84 -1.96 -38.77 -45.92
CA PRO A 84 -3.39 -38.86 -46.16
C PRO A 84 -3.68 -40.23 -46.79
N ARG A 85 -4.45 -41.08 -46.09
CA ARG A 85 -5.05 -42.27 -46.70
C ARG A 85 -6.09 -41.82 -47.72
N TYR A 86 -5.72 -41.81 -48.99
CA TYR A 86 -6.69 -41.77 -50.08
C TYR A 86 -7.43 -43.10 -50.10
N HIS A 87 -8.64 -43.12 -49.55
CA HIS A 87 -9.59 -44.15 -49.91
C HIS A 87 -9.94 -43.95 -51.39
N HIS A 88 -9.73 -44.97 -52.23
CA HIS A 88 -10.29 -44.99 -53.58
C HIS A 88 -11.81 -45.05 -53.49
N THR A 89 -12.43 -43.88 -53.36
CA THR A 89 -13.84 -43.71 -53.69
C THR A 89 -13.98 -43.60 -55.21
N ARG A 90 -15.14 -44.00 -55.72
CA ARG A 90 -15.53 -43.90 -57.13
C ARG A 90 -15.08 -42.55 -57.72
N PRO A 91 -14.52 -42.51 -58.95
CA PRO A 91 -14.16 -41.25 -59.59
C PRO A 91 -15.35 -40.27 -59.55
N PRO A 92 -15.11 -38.96 -59.36
CA PRO A 92 -16.18 -37.99 -59.21
C PRO A 92 -17.09 -38.04 -60.44
N ALA A 93 -18.39 -38.16 -60.18
CA ALA A 93 -19.43 -38.27 -61.20
C ALA A 93 -19.17 -37.28 -62.36
N GLY A 94 -19.22 -37.81 -63.60
CA GLY A 94 -18.98 -37.02 -64.82
C GLY A 94 -20.02 -35.90 -64.97
N PHE A 95 -19.77 -34.90 -65.83
CA PHE A 95 -20.65 -33.72 -65.98
C PHE A 95 -22.14 -34.07 -66.16
N ARG A 96 -22.45 -35.21 -66.81
CA ARG A 96 -23.81 -35.71 -67.02
C ARG A 96 -24.43 -36.47 -65.84
N GLU A 97 -23.62 -36.95 -64.90
CA GLU A 97 -24.05 -37.66 -63.68
C GLU A 97 -24.25 -36.71 -62.48
N ARG A 98 -23.91 -35.43 -62.62
CA ARG A 98 -24.12 -34.43 -61.57
C ARG A 98 -25.50 -33.80 -61.69
N SER A 99 -26.50 -34.45 -61.10
CA SER A 99 -27.79 -33.80 -60.81
C SER A 99 -27.59 -32.86 -59.62
N TYR A 100 -27.19 -31.61 -59.89
CA TYR A 100 -27.24 -30.56 -58.88
C TYR A 100 -28.70 -30.21 -58.62
N HIS A 101 -29.36 -30.97 -57.75
CA HIS A 101 -30.56 -30.45 -57.10
C HIS A 101 -30.09 -29.33 -56.19
N GLN A 102 -30.48 -28.10 -56.50
CA GLN A 102 -30.36 -27.01 -55.53
C GLN A 102 -31.11 -27.48 -54.29
N ARG A 103 -30.38 -27.86 -53.23
CA ARG A 103 -30.99 -27.96 -51.91
C ARG A 103 -31.57 -26.57 -51.67
N PRO A 104 -32.90 -26.41 -51.50
CA PRO A 104 -33.46 -25.12 -51.24
C PRO A 104 -32.72 -24.57 -50.02
N GLN A 105 -32.00 -23.46 -50.20
CA GLN A 105 -31.45 -22.74 -49.07
C GLN A 105 -32.67 -22.33 -48.25
N ARG A 106 -33.00 -23.10 -47.21
CA ARG A 106 -33.93 -22.66 -46.18
C ARG A 106 -33.26 -21.44 -45.56
N ARG A 107 -33.59 -20.27 -46.08
CA ARG A 107 -33.27 -18.99 -45.45
C ARG A 107 -33.98 -19.04 -44.11
N SER A 108 -33.29 -19.49 -43.06
CA SER A 108 -33.83 -19.44 -41.71
C SER A 108 -33.95 -17.97 -41.37
N ARG A 109 -35.14 -17.42 -41.59
CA ARG A 109 -35.45 -16.09 -41.09
C ARG A 109 -35.49 -16.22 -39.58
N PHE A 110 -34.67 -15.43 -38.92
CA PHE A 110 -34.59 -15.40 -37.46
C PHE A 110 -36.01 -15.13 -36.93
N SER A 111 -36.59 -16.12 -36.25
CA SER A 111 -37.97 -15.99 -35.77
C SER A 111 -38.00 -15.04 -34.59
N ARG A 112 -39.18 -14.48 -34.27
CA ARG A 112 -39.34 -13.64 -33.06
C ARG A 112 -38.93 -14.40 -31.78
N ARG A 113 -39.08 -15.73 -31.76
CA ARG A 113 -38.64 -16.59 -30.64
C ARG A 113 -37.13 -16.69 -30.56
N ASP A 114 -36.45 -16.81 -31.70
CA ASP A 114 -34.98 -16.84 -31.75
C ASP A 114 -34.39 -15.49 -31.30
N VAL A 115 -35.03 -14.37 -31.66
CA VAL A 115 -34.69 -13.02 -31.14
C VAL A 115 -34.83 -12.97 -29.62
N GLN A 116 -35.94 -13.48 -29.07
CA GLN A 116 -36.18 -13.50 -27.63
C GLN A 116 -35.16 -14.38 -26.88
N ILE A 117 -34.79 -15.54 -27.43
CA ILE A 117 -33.78 -16.43 -26.83
C ILE A 117 -32.41 -15.75 -26.82
N VAL A 118 -31.98 -15.17 -27.95
CA VAL A 118 -30.69 -14.47 -28.01
C VAL A 118 -30.68 -13.27 -27.09
N ALA A 119 -31.75 -12.46 -27.07
CA ALA A 119 -31.88 -11.35 -26.13
C ALA A 119 -31.81 -11.82 -24.67
N GLY A 120 -32.45 -12.95 -24.33
CA GLY A 120 -32.39 -13.55 -23.01
C GLY A 120 -30.99 -14.04 -22.62
N VAL A 121 -30.27 -14.68 -23.54
CA VAL A 121 -28.88 -15.13 -23.30
C VAL A 121 -27.95 -13.94 -23.13
N VAL A 122 -28.08 -12.90 -23.97
CA VAL A 122 -27.29 -11.67 -23.85
C VAL A 122 -27.57 -10.99 -22.51
N LEU A 123 -28.84 -10.87 -22.11
CA LEU A 123 -29.23 -10.33 -20.81
C LEU A 123 -28.62 -11.14 -19.66
N LEU A 124 -28.65 -12.47 -19.73
CA LEU A 124 -28.05 -13.36 -18.72
C LEU A 124 -26.54 -13.15 -18.59
N VAL A 125 -25.82 -13.05 -19.72
CA VAL A 125 -24.38 -12.77 -19.71
C VAL A 125 -24.09 -11.40 -19.11
N ILE A 126 -24.87 -10.37 -19.46
CA ILE A 126 -24.74 -9.03 -18.88
C ILE A 126 -24.96 -9.07 -17.37
N LEU A 127 -26.02 -9.72 -16.90
CA LEU A 127 -26.32 -9.87 -15.48
C LEU A 127 -25.21 -10.63 -14.74
N LEU A 128 -24.64 -11.66 -15.34
CA LEU A 128 -23.53 -12.43 -14.76
C LEU A 128 -22.26 -11.60 -14.65
N VAL A 129 -21.88 -10.86 -15.70
CA VAL A 129 -20.72 -9.97 -15.66
C VAL A 129 -20.92 -8.85 -14.63
N TRP A 130 -22.12 -8.26 -14.59
CA TRP A 130 -22.46 -7.21 -13.63
C TRP A 130 -22.42 -7.73 -12.19
N GLY A 131 -22.96 -8.93 -11.93
CA GLY A 131 -22.89 -9.59 -10.62
C GLY A 131 -21.47 -9.93 -10.18
N LEU A 132 -20.63 -10.44 -11.09
CA LEU A 132 -19.21 -10.70 -10.81
C LEU A 132 -18.44 -9.42 -10.51
N LYS A 133 -18.70 -8.34 -11.25
CA LYS A 133 -18.06 -7.04 -11.03
C LYS A 133 -18.43 -6.46 -9.67
N LEU A 134 -19.71 -6.39 -9.34
CA LEU A 134 -20.20 -5.88 -8.05
C LEU A 134 -19.68 -6.73 -6.87
N GLY A 135 -19.68 -8.05 -7.04
CA GLY A 135 -19.15 -8.99 -6.06
C GLY A 135 -17.66 -8.76 -5.81
N TRP A 136 -16.87 -8.66 -6.88
CA TRP A 136 -15.42 -8.48 -6.79
C TRP A 136 -15.02 -7.16 -6.13
N GLU A 137 -15.63 -6.03 -6.52
CA GLU A 137 -15.37 -4.72 -5.91
C GLU A 137 -15.67 -4.72 -4.40
N SER A 138 -16.75 -5.39 -3.99
CA SER A 138 -17.12 -5.49 -2.57
C SER A 138 -16.12 -6.31 -1.74
N VAL A 139 -15.59 -7.40 -2.31
CA VAL A 139 -14.60 -8.26 -1.67
C VAL A 139 -13.23 -7.59 -1.63
N ALA A 140 -12.82 -6.97 -2.74
CA ALA A 140 -11.55 -6.24 -2.84
C ALA A 140 -11.48 -5.09 -1.84
N ALA A 141 -12.55 -4.28 -1.73
CA ALA A 141 -12.62 -3.20 -0.77
C ALA A 141 -12.56 -3.69 0.69
N ARG A 142 -13.23 -4.81 1.02
CA ARG A 142 -13.16 -5.42 2.37
C ARG A 142 -11.76 -5.88 2.71
N ARG A 143 -11.12 -6.60 1.81
CA ARG A 143 -9.73 -7.07 1.99
C ARG A 143 -8.77 -5.90 2.16
N ALA A 144 -8.89 -4.87 1.33
CA ALA A 144 -8.06 -3.67 1.43
C ALA A 144 -8.23 -2.95 2.78
N LYS A 145 -9.45 -2.93 3.36
CA LYS A 145 -9.68 -2.41 4.72
C LYS A 145 -9.00 -3.24 5.80
N GLU A 146 -9.07 -4.56 5.69
CA GLU A 146 -8.39 -5.48 6.63
C GLU A 146 -6.88 -5.30 6.57
N ASP A 147 -6.32 -5.21 5.35
CA ASP A 147 -4.90 -4.93 5.12
C ASP A 147 -4.50 -3.56 5.71
N ALA A 148 -5.33 -2.53 5.54
CA ALA A 148 -5.11 -1.21 6.12
C ALA A 148 -5.11 -1.25 7.66
N ALA A 149 -6.08 -1.93 8.27
CA ALA A 149 -6.16 -2.07 9.71
C ALA A 149 -4.95 -2.82 10.29
N LEU A 150 -4.50 -3.89 9.60
CA LEU A 150 -3.31 -4.64 9.96
C LEU A 150 -2.05 -3.76 9.85
N ALA A 151 -1.93 -2.96 8.79
CA ALA A 151 -0.80 -2.05 8.61
C ALA A 151 -0.76 -0.98 9.71
N VAL A 152 -1.91 -0.43 10.12
CA VAL A 152 -2.03 0.49 11.27
C VAL A 152 -1.58 -0.19 12.56
N GLN A 153 -2.03 -1.42 12.82
CA GLN A 153 -1.63 -2.18 14.02
C GLN A 153 -0.12 -2.44 14.06
N GLN A 154 0.49 -2.67 12.90
CA GLN A 154 1.94 -2.86 12.74
C GLN A 154 2.71 -1.52 12.67
N GLN A 155 2.04 -0.37 12.79
CA GLN A 155 2.63 0.97 12.65
C GLN A 155 3.33 1.20 11.30
N ARG A 156 2.89 0.50 10.25
CA ARG A 156 3.41 0.63 8.88
C ARG A 156 2.61 1.71 8.15
N TRP A 157 2.85 2.97 8.51
CA TRP A 157 2.04 4.12 8.10
C TRP A 157 1.91 4.29 6.58
N GLN A 158 3.01 4.11 5.83
CA GLN A 158 2.98 4.18 4.36
C GLN A 158 2.13 3.05 3.74
N ALA A 159 2.23 1.83 4.27
CA ALA A 159 1.43 0.71 3.80
C ALA A 159 -0.06 0.89 4.15
N ALA A 160 -0.35 1.46 5.32
CA ALA A 160 -1.71 1.78 5.74
C ALA A 160 -2.34 2.86 4.84
N GLU A 161 -1.60 3.92 4.53
CA GLU A 161 -2.03 4.95 3.58
C GLU A 161 -2.33 4.37 2.20
N ALA A 162 -1.44 3.53 1.67
CA ALA A 162 -1.63 2.87 0.38
C ALA A 162 -2.83 1.92 0.37
N ALA A 163 -3.04 1.16 1.46
CA ALA A 163 -4.18 0.27 1.59
C ALA A 163 -5.50 1.05 1.67
N TYR A 164 -5.57 2.17 2.41
CA TYR A 164 -6.75 3.04 2.40
C TYR A 164 -6.96 3.72 1.05
N SER A 165 -5.90 4.07 0.32
CA SER A 165 -6.00 4.54 -1.06
C SER A 165 -6.64 3.48 -1.96
N ALA A 166 -6.24 2.21 -1.85
CA ALA A 166 -6.87 1.11 -2.57
C ALA A 166 -8.36 0.93 -2.21
N VAL A 167 -8.76 1.12 -0.94
CA VAL A 167 -10.19 1.11 -0.56
C VAL A 167 -10.97 2.17 -1.33
N LEU A 168 -10.41 3.38 -1.45
CA LEU A 168 -11.03 4.52 -2.11
C LEU A 168 -11.05 4.41 -3.63
N GLU A 169 -10.17 3.61 -4.24
CA GLU A 169 -10.23 3.27 -5.67
C GLU A 169 -11.46 2.44 -5.99
N TYR A 170 -11.81 1.46 -5.15
CA TYR A 170 -13.02 0.64 -5.33
C TYR A 170 -14.29 1.34 -4.86
N ARG A 171 -14.21 2.14 -3.79
CA ARG A 171 -15.35 2.85 -3.19
C ARG A 171 -14.98 4.29 -2.87
N GLN A 172 -15.27 5.18 -3.81
CA GLN A 172 -14.97 6.61 -3.64
C GLN A 172 -15.77 7.24 -2.49
N GLU A 173 -17.00 6.77 -2.25
CA GLU A 173 -17.91 7.26 -1.22
C GLU A 173 -17.75 6.47 0.08
N GLU A 174 -16.54 6.52 0.64
CA GLU A 174 -16.21 5.86 1.90
C GLU A 174 -15.56 6.89 2.84
N PRO A 175 -16.33 7.50 3.75
CA PRO A 175 -15.82 8.59 4.58
C PRO A 175 -14.89 8.12 5.70
N GLU A 176 -15.00 6.86 6.14
CA GLU A 176 -14.21 6.34 7.26
C GLU A 176 -12.76 6.07 6.85
N ALA A 177 -12.54 5.34 5.76
CA ALA A 177 -11.26 5.09 5.10
C ALA A 177 -10.60 6.40 4.69
N ARG A 178 -11.36 7.36 4.15
CA ARG A 178 -10.82 8.69 3.81
C ARG A 178 -10.39 9.46 5.06
N LEU A 179 -11.18 9.42 6.14
CA LEU A 179 -10.80 10.02 7.41
C LEU A 179 -9.53 9.38 7.98
N ARG A 180 -9.45 8.05 8.00
CA ARG A 180 -8.27 7.31 8.48
C ARG A 180 -7.03 7.63 7.65
N ARG A 181 -7.17 7.71 6.32
CA ARG A 181 -6.08 8.13 5.44
C ARG A 181 -5.59 9.54 5.77
N ALA A 182 -6.52 10.49 5.94
CA ALA A 182 -6.20 11.86 6.31
C ALA A 182 -5.45 11.94 7.66
N GLU A 183 -5.92 11.23 8.67
CA GLU A 183 -5.31 11.14 9.99
C GLU A 183 -3.88 10.59 9.92
N ILE A 184 -3.64 9.55 9.11
CA ILE A 184 -2.32 8.96 8.92
C ILE A 184 -1.38 9.92 8.19
N ARG A 185 -1.86 10.53 7.09
CA ARG A 185 -1.10 11.52 6.32
C ARG A 185 -0.64 12.67 7.20
N HIS A 186 -1.57 13.23 7.97
CA HIS A 186 -1.29 14.35 8.87
C HIS A 186 -0.39 13.98 10.05
N GLY A 187 -0.75 12.91 10.77
CA GLY A 187 -0.14 12.57 12.05
C GLY A 187 1.18 11.83 11.95
N HIS A 188 1.36 10.99 10.93
CA HIS A 188 2.49 10.07 10.84
C HIS A 188 3.39 10.29 9.62
N LEU A 189 2.80 10.70 8.49
CA LEU A 189 3.58 10.93 7.25
C LEU A 189 3.98 12.40 7.08
N HIS A 190 3.46 13.30 7.93
CA HIS A 190 3.66 14.75 7.82
C HIS A 190 3.26 15.32 6.45
N ASP A 191 2.35 14.65 5.75
CA ASP A 191 1.75 15.08 4.50
C ASP A 191 0.49 15.90 4.79
N ALA A 192 0.70 17.18 5.12
CA ALA A 192 -0.39 18.10 5.41
C ALA A 192 -1.22 18.43 4.17
N GLU A 193 -0.63 18.42 2.97
CA GLU A 193 -1.32 18.70 1.73
C GLU A 193 -2.30 17.58 1.36
N GLY A 194 -1.83 16.32 1.33
CA GLY A 194 -2.67 15.17 1.06
C GLY A 194 -3.77 14.99 2.12
N ALA A 195 -3.48 15.30 3.39
CA ALA A 195 -4.49 15.30 4.45
C ALA A 195 -5.54 16.40 4.25
N ALA A 196 -5.14 17.63 3.90
CA ALA A 196 -6.07 18.73 3.63
C ALA A 196 -7.02 18.43 2.45
N LEU A 197 -6.52 17.75 1.42
CA LEU A 197 -7.33 17.26 0.29
C LEU A 197 -8.37 16.24 0.75
N ASP A 198 -7.97 15.26 1.56
CA ASP A 198 -8.90 14.25 2.07
C ASP A 198 -10.00 14.86 2.96
N TYR A 199 -9.62 15.76 3.88
CA TYR A 199 -10.60 16.48 4.68
C TYR A 199 -11.52 17.37 3.82
N SER A 200 -11.01 17.94 2.73
CA SER A 200 -11.85 18.75 1.83
C SER A 200 -12.94 17.93 1.16
N VAL A 201 -12.62 16.72 0.70
CA VAL A 201 -13.62 15.82 0.13
C VAL A 201 -14.64 15.40 1.20
N LEU A 202 -14.20 15.11 2.43
CA LEU A 202 -15.11 14.79 3.54
C LEU A 202 -16.10 15.91 3.83
N VAL A 203 -15.61 17.16 3.89
CA VAL A 203 -16.45 18.34 4.14
C VAL A 203 -17.42 18.61 2.98
N GLN A 204 -17.00 18.38 1.73
CA GLN A 204 -17.84 18.61 0.56
C GLN A 204 -18.94 17.57 0.36
N GLN A 205 -18.65 16.30 0.67
CA GLN A 205 -19.57 15.18 0.41
C GLN A 205 -20.58 14.96 1.54
N ALA A 206 -20.28 15.43 2.75
CA ALA A 206 -21.18 15.21 3.87
C ALA A 206 -22.35 16.19 3.86
N GLU A 207 -23.56 15.65 4.03
CA GLU A 207 -24.78 16.46 4.24
C GLU A 207 -24.64 17.36 5.46
N VAL A 208 -24.04 16.83 6.55
CA VAL A 208 -23.70 17.57 7.76
C VAL A 208 -22.22 17.34 8.09
N PRO A 209 -21.33 18.27 7.68
CA PRO A 209 -19.90 18.15 7.97
C PRO A 209 -19.63 18.18 9.47
N LYS A 210 -18.81 17.24 9.96
CA LYS A 210 -18.43 17.21 11.37
C LYS A 210 -17.52 18.41 11.70
N PRO A 211 -17.72 19.09 12.85
CA PRO A 211 -16.85 20.19 13.29
C PRO A 211 -15.37 19.82 13.31
N ALA A 212 -15.06 18.59 13.73
CA ALA A 212 -13.71 18.06 13.80
C ALA A 212 -12.99 17.99 12.44
N TRP A 213 -13.73 17.82 11.32
CA TRP A 213 -13.10 17.78 9.99
C TRP A 213 -12.64 19.16 9.54
N HIS A 214 -13.42 20.20 9.83
CA HIS A 214 -12.99 21.58 9.63
C HIS A 214 -11.77 21.90 10.50
N ALA A 215 -11.80 21.54 11.78
CA ALA A 215 -10.68 21.75 12.69
C ALA A 215 -9.39 21.06 12.19
N ALA A 216 -9.49 19.79 11.77
CA ALA A 216 -8.35 19.04 11.27
C ALA A 216 -7.81 19.61 9.95
N ARG A 217 -8.69 20.00 9.02
CA ARG A 217 -8.28 20.67 7.78
C ARG A 217 -7.62 22.02 8.04
N GLY A 218 -8.19 22.84 8.93
CA GLY A 218 -7.61 24.12 9.34
C GLY A 218 -6.21 23.95 9.93
N LYS A 219 -5.98 22.89 10.71
CA LYS A 219 -4.66 22.55 11.24
C LYS A 219 -3.66 22.14 10.15
N CYS A 220 -4.12 21.45 9.11
CA CYS A 220 -3.29 21.17 7.93
C CYS A 220 -2.91 22.48 7.22
N TYR A 221 -3.87 23.37 6.99
CA TYR A 221 -3.59 24.69 6.38
C TYR A 221 -2.64 25.55 7.22
N LEU A 222 -2.75 25.50 8.55
CA LEU A 222 -1.80 26.19 9.44
C LEU A 222 -0.37 25.67 9.26
N GLN A 223 -0.17 24.36 9.12
CA GLN A 223 1.16 23.77 8.83
C GLN A 223 1.69 24.17 7.45
N LEU A 224 0.79 24.30 6.46
CA LEU A 224 1.09 24.78 5.12
C LEU A 224 1.27 26.30 5.05
N LYS A 225 1.14 27.02 6.19
CA LYS A 225 1.19 28.49 6.29
C LYS A 225 0.10 29.21 5.49
N GLN A 226 -0.98 28.50 5.15
CA GLN A 226 -2.19 29.02 4.53
C GLN A 226 -3.12 29.55 5.61
N TYR A 227 -2.72 30.65 6.23
CA TYR A 227 -3.33 31.11 7.48
C TYR A 227 -4.78 31.59 7.30
N GLN A 228 -5.13 32.17 6.15
CA GLN A 228 -6.48 32.67 5.89
C GLN A 228 -7.48 31.51 5.75
N GLU A 229 -7.08 30.45 5.06
CA GLU A 229 -7.83 29.21 4.92
C GLU A 229 -7.98 28.51 6.27
N ALA A 230 -6.91 28.47 7.07
CA ALA A 230 -6.94 27.94 8.43
C ALA A 230 -7.95 28.69 9.32
N LEU A 231 -7.93 30.03 9.32
CA LEU A 231 -8.89 30.85 10.07
C LEU A 231 -10.33 30.58 9.66
N ARG A 232 -10.62 30.45 8.36
CA ARG A 232 -11.96 30.14 7.86
C ARG A 232 -12.47 28.80 8.41
N ASP A 233 -11.61 27.78 8.38
CA ASP A 233 -11.96 26.45 8.88
C ASP A 233 -12.10 26.41 10.40
N PHE A 234 -11.21 27.07 11.16
CA PHE A 234 -11.35 27.15 12.62
C PHE A 234 -12.60 27.93 13.03
N ASN A 235 -12.92 29.01 12.34
CA ASN A 235 -14.18 29.74 12.56
C ASN A 235 -15.39 28.85 12.29
N ARG A 236 -15.36 28.07 11.19
CA ARG A 236 -16.46 27.16 10.88
C ARG A 236 -16.59 26.04 11.90
N ALA A 237 -15.48 25.46 12.34
CA ALA A 237 -15.47 24.43 13.37
C ALA A 237 -16.10 24.94 14.68
N LEU A 238 -15.68 26.12 15.15
CA LEU A 238 -16.19 26.73 16.39
C LEU A 238 -17.63 27.24 16.28
N GLN A 239 -18.10 27.61 15.08
CA GLN A 239 -19.52 27.89 14.84
C GLN A 239 -20.39 26.65 15.00
N LEU A 240 -19.90 25.49 14.56
CA LEU A 240 -20.62 24.23 14.64
C LEU A 240 -20.53 23.61 16.04
N ASP A 241 -19.36 23.72 16.69
CA ASP A 241 -19.13 23.24 18.04
C ASP A 241 -18.17 24.16 18.80
N PRO A 242 -18.71 25.06 19.66
CA PRO A 242 -17.90 25.94 20.51
C PRO A 242 -17.15 25.22 21.64
N THR A 243 -17.39 23.93 21.87
CA THR A 243 -16.75 23.17 22.96
C THR A 243 -15.37 22.63 22.58
N LEU A 244 -14.97 22.77 21.32
CA LEU A 244 -13.68 22.32 20.81
C LEU A 244 -12.53 23.20 21.32
N THR A 245 -12.12 23.00 22.59
CA THR A 245 -11.13 23.87 23.24
C THR A 245 -9.81 23.95 22.49
N ALA A 246 -9.34 22.81 21.95
CA ALA A 246 -8.09 22.76 21.18
C ALA A 246 -8.09 23.69 19.95
N VAL A 247 -9.25 23.94 19.34
CA VAL A 247 -9.37 24.79 18.14
C VAL A 247 -9.13 26.26 18.48
N TYR A 248 -9.48 26.72 19.68
CA TYR A 248 -9.15 28.08 20.11
C TYR A 248 -7.64 28.31 20.15
N HIS A 249 -6.87 27.32 20.63
CA HIS A 249 -5.41 27.41 20.62
C HIS A 249 -4.85 27.50 19.21
N ASP A 250 -5.29 26.61 18.31
CA ASP A 250 -4.80 26.59 16.92
C ASP A 250 -5.21 27.87 16.16
N ARG A 251 -6.42 28.40 16.40
CA ARG A 251 -6.87 29.68 15.83
C ARG A 251 -6.08 30.87 16.38
N ALA A 252 -5.78 30.89 17.68
CA ALA A 252 -4.94 31.91 18.28
C ALA A 252 -3.53 31.92 17.69
N ILE A 253 -2.90 30.75 17.53
CA ILE A 253 -1.58 30.66 16.87
C ILE A 253 -1.67 31.23 15.46
N THR A 254 -2.74 30.95 14.74
CA THR A 254 -2.94 31.46 13.38
C THR A 254 -2.96 32.99 13.35
N HIS A 255 -3.66 33.63 14.30
CA HIS A 255 -3.62 35.09 14.47
C HIS A 255 -2.21 35.61 14.82
N LEU A 256 -1.48 34.91 15.68
CA LEU A 256 -0.11 35.29 16.02
C LEU A 256 0.84 35.21 14.82
N GLN A 257 0.67 34.22 13.95
CA GLN A 257 1.49 34.04 12.74
C GLN A 257 1.14 35.05 11.65
N LEU A 258 -0.14 35.45 11.55
CA LEU A 258 -0.59 36.50 10.63
C LEU A 258 -0.24 37.91 11.11
N GLU A 259 0.08 38.06 12.39
CA GLU A 259 0.31 39.36 13.02
C GLU A 259 -0.86 40.34 12.88
N ASP A 260 -2.10 39.82 12.79
CA ASP A 260 -3.28 40.59 12.40
C ASP A 260 -4.10 41.10 13.60
N ASN A 261 -4.41 40.20 14.54
CA ASN A 261 -5.36 40.47 15.61
C ASN A 261 -4.92 39.85 16.94
N TRP A 262 -4.04 40.55 17.63
CA TRP A 262 -3.51 40.17 18.94
C TRP A 262 -4.61 40.00 20.00
N GLN A 263 -5.65 40.82 19.96
CA GLN A 263 -6.75 40.75 20.93
C GLN A 263 -7.59 39.48 20.73
N ALA A 264 -7.85 39.07 19.48
CA ALA A 264 -8.51 37.81 19.19
C ALA A 264 -7.67 36.62 19.71
N ALA A 265 -6.35 36.64 19.50
CA ALA A 265 -5.45 35.63 20.02
C ALA A 265 -5.50 35.54 21.57
N VAL A 266 -5.50 36.68 22.27
CA VAL A 266 -5.66 36.72 23.74
C VAL A 266 -6.97 36.08 24.19
N ASN A 267 -8.08 36.43 23.53
CA ASN A 267 -9.41 35.93 23.88
C ASN A 267 -9.49 34.41 23.71
N ASP A 268 -8.97 33.90 22.59
CA ASP A 268 -8.94 32.48 22.27
C ASP A 268 -8.04 31.68 23.22
N LEU A 269 -6.83 32.18 23.51
CA LEU A 269 -5.93 31.53 24.46
C LEU A 269 -6.49 31.56 25.88
N THR A 270 -7.23 32.60 26.24
CA THR A 270 -7.93 32.65 27.52
C THR A 270 -9.02 31.58 27.60
N ARG A 271 -9.81 31.39 26.53
CA ARG A 271 -10.76 30.27 26.46
C ARG A 271 -10.09 28.91 26.57
N PHE A 272 -8.95 28.74 25.89
CA PHE A 272 -8.16 27.52 25.97
C PHE A 272 -7.66 27.22 27.40
N LEU A 273 -7.11 28.24 28.07
CA LEU A 273 -6.53 28.12 29.40
C LEU A 273 -7.57 27.92 30.50
N THR A 274 -8.83 28.32 30.30
CA THR A 274 -9.93 28.05 31.25
C THR A 274 -10.36 26.59 31.23
N HIS A 275 -10.29 25.92 30.07
CA HIS A 275 -10.70 24.51 29.91
C HIS A 275 -9.60 23.68 29.23
N PRO A 276 -8.40 23.58 29.83
CA PRO A 276 -7.27 22.95 29.17
C PRO A 276 -7.62 21.49 28.84
N PRO A 277 -7.45 21.04 27.58
CA PRO A 277 -7.51 19.62 27.28
C PRO A 277 -6.42 18.94 28.11
N GLY A 278 -6.68 17.74 28.67
CA GLY A 278 -5.92 17.10 29.76
C GLY A 278 -4.41 16.86 29.61
N ARG A 279 -3.71 17.49 28.65
CA ARG A 279 -2.25 17.58 28.54
C ARG A 279 -1.75 18.90 29.13
N GLN A 280 -1.13 18.83 30.31
CA GLN A 280 -0.48 19.97 30.98
C GLN A 280 0.60 20.65 30.12
N THR A 281 1.26 19.90 29.23
CA THR A 281 2.36 20.41 28.38
C THR A 281 1.96 21.53 27.43
N LEU A 282 0.70 21.58 27.00
CA LEU A 282 0.20 22.66 26.12
C LEU A 282 -0.15 23.93 26.89
N GLN A 283 -0.30 23.86 28.22
CA GLN A 283 -0.67 25.01 29.03
C GLN A 283 0.45 26.04 29.11
N ALA A 284 1.68 25.60 29.38
CA ALA A 284 2.85 26.48 29.40
C ALA A 284 3.07 27.17 28.06
N GLU A 285 2.93 26.45 26.94
CA GLU A 285 3.06 27.01 25.60
C GLU A 285 1.94 28.02 25.29
N ALA A 286 0.69 27.71 25.63
CA ALA A 286 -0.43 28.62 25.47
C ALA A 286 -0.28 29.91 26.31
N LEU A 287 0.26 29.81 27.54
CA LEU A 287 0.60 30.97 28.37
C LEU A 287 1.65 31.85 27.69
N LEU A 288 2.69 31.26 27.09
CA LEU A 288 3.72 32.02 26.38
C LEU A 288 3.17 32.69 25.11
N HIS A 289 2.31 31.99 24.35
CA HIS A 289 1.60 32.59 23.21
C HIS A 289 0.73 33.76 23.64
N ARG A 290 0.03 33.65 24.78
CA ARG A 290 -0.83 34.72 25.28
C ARG A 290 0.00 35.88 25.82
N ALA A 291 1.10 35.60 26.50
CA ALA A 291 2.07 36.60 26.92
C ALA A 291 2.65 37.37 25.73
N TYR A 292 2.96 36.70 24.63
CA TYR A 292 3.42 37.36 23.41
C TYR A 292 2.34 38.26 22.80
N ALA A 293 1.09 37.81 22.76
CA ALA A 293 -0.03 38.65 22.33
C ALA A 293 -0.19 39.89 23.23
N PHE A 294 -0.13 39.72 24.55
CA PHE A 294 -0.15 40.83 25.51
C PHE A 294 1.04 41.77 25.33
N TYR A 295 2.23 41.26 25.06
CA TYR A 295 3.40 42.09 24.75
C TYR A 295 3.16 42.95 23.50
N ARG A 296 2.60 42.39 22.43
CA ARG A 296 2.25 43.13 21.20
C ARG A 296 1.16 44.17 21.42
N LEU A 297 0.29 43.96 22.41
CA LEU A 297 -0.74 44.91 22.86
C LEU A 297 -0.23 45.91 23.90
N GLU A 298 1.07 45.91 24.23
CA GLU A 298 1.64 46.75 25.29
C GLU A 298 0.96 46.54 26.66
N GLN A 299 0.52 45.32 26.94
CA GLN A 299 -0.05 44.87 28.21
C GLN A 299 0.99 44.09 29.03
N TRP A 300 2.13 44.73 29.25
CA TRP A 300 3.36 44.24 29.89
C TRP A 300 3.13 43.50 31.22
N GLY A 301 2.24 44.02 32.06
CA GLY A 301 1.94 43.43 33.37
C GLY A 301 1.34 42.03 33.25
N GLN A 302 0.38 41.86 32.34
CA GLN A 302 -0.25 40.57 32.04
C GLN A 302 0.72 39.63 31.33
N ALA A 303 1.52 40.14 30.39
CA ALA A 303 2.57 39.35 29.74
C ALA A 303 3.61 38.80 30.74
N LEU A 304 4.02 39.60 31.73
CA LEU A 304 4.91 39.15 32.81
C LEU A 304 4.26 38.10 33.71
N GLN A 305 2.97 38.25 34.00
CA GLN A 305 2.24 37.26 34.79
C GLN A 305 2.20 35.89 34.09
N ASP A 306 1.83 35.88 32.81
CA ASP A 306 1.75 34.64 32.01
C ASP A 306 3.13 33.98 31.83
N THR A 307 4.18 34.76 31.55
CA THR A 307 5.55 34.22 31.45
C THR A 307 6.03 33.62 32.77
N ARG A 308 5.71 34.24 33.93
CA ARG A 308 6.03 33.67 35.24
C ARG A 308 5.30 32.36 35.51
N GLN A 309 4.02 32.28 35.15
CA GLN A 309 3.24 31.04 35.28
C GLN A 309 3.82 29.93 34.38
N ALA A 310 4.16 30.26 33.12
CA ALA A 310 4.78 29.30 32.22
C ALA A 310 6.15 28.81 32.73
N LEU A 311 7.00 29.72 33.22
CA LEU A 311 8.31 29.37 33.78
C LEU A 311 8.24 28.64 35.12
N ALA A 312 7.14 28.77 35.87
CA ALA A 312 6.90 27.96 37.06
C ALA A 312 6.60 26.49 36.70
N GLN A 313 5.99 26.24 35.54
CA GLN A 313 5.75 24.89 35.02
C GLN A 313 6.98 24.30 34.34
N ASP A 314 7.69 25.12 33.56
CA ASP A 314 8.91 24.74 32.85
C ASP A 314 10.00 25.81 33.06
N PRO A 315 10.82 25.68 34.12
CA PRO A 315 11.91 26.63 34.39
C PRO A 315 13.00 26.65 33.32
N GLY A 316 13.05 25.64 32.45
CA GLY A 316 13.99 25.51 31.33
C GLY A 316 13.48 26.17 30.04
N ASN A 317 12.28 26.77 30.05
CA ASN A 317 11.70 27.32 28.85
C ASN A 317 12.41 28.61 28.38
N ALA A 318 13.26 28.49 27.37
CA ALA A 318 14.05 29.60 26.87
C ALA A 318 13.20 30.76 26.29
N ARG A 319 12.05 30.45 25.68
CA ARG A 319 11.11 31.45 25.13
C ARG A 319 10.50 32.32 26.22
N GLY A 320 10.25 31.75 27.40
CA GLY A 320 9.75 32.51 28.56
C GLY A 320 10.71 33.61 29.00
N TYR A 321 12.01 33.29 29.15
CA TYR A 321 13.03 34.28 29.48
C TYR A 321 13.23 35.32 28.38
N TYR A 322 13.17 34.89 27.11
CA TYR A 322 13.25 35.81 25.97
C TYR A 322 12.10 36.82 25.98
N LEU A 323 10.86 36.38 26.21
CA LEU A 323 9.71 37.30 26.32
C LEU A 323 9.86 38.27 27.49
N GLN A 324 10.34 37.82 28.65
CA GLN A 324 10.64 38.73 29.77
C GLN A 324 11.73 39.75 29.41
N ALA A 325 12.72 39.36 28.60
CA ALA A 325 13.76 40.26 28.14
C ALA A 325 13.23 41.34 27.18
N LEU A 326 12.33 40.96 26.26
CA LEU A 326 11.66 41.91 25.35
C LEU A 326 10.82 42.93 26.12
N ILE A 327 10.10 42.46 27.14
CA ILE A 327 9.32 43.32 28.04
C ILE A 327 10.25 44.26 28.82
N ALA A 328 11.34 43.75 29.42
CA ALA A 328 12.28 44.58 30.17
C ALA A 328 12.93 45.66 29.27
N ARG A 329 13.31 45.29 28.04
CA ARG A 329 13.89 46.24 27.07
C ARG A 329 12.94 47.38 26.77
N ALA A 330 11.68 47.05 26.49
CA ALA A 330 10.74 48.06 26.07
C ALA A 330 10.24 48.90 27.29
N GLN A 331 10.47 48.44 28.53
CA GLN A 331 10.38 49.24 29.77
C GLN A 331 11.65 50.08 30.03
N HIS A 332 12.61 50.09 29.11
CA HIS A 332 13.91 50.75 29.24
C HIS A 332 14.81 50.19 30.37
N ASP A 333 14.56 48.97 30.84
CA ASP A 333 15.42 48.23 31.77
C ASP A 333 16.44 47.36 31.00
N GLY A 334 17.44 48.03 30.42
CA GLY A 334 18.50 47.41 29.63
C GLY A 334 19.29 46.33 30.38
N PRO A 335 19.81 46.59 31.59
CA PRO A 335 20.59 45.61 32.36
C PRO A 335 19.82 44.31 32.62
N ARG A 336 18.54 44.43 33.01
CA ARG A 336 17.70 43.25 33.24
C ARG A 336 17.40 42.52 31.95
N SER A 337 17.11 43.24 30.86
CA SER A 337 16.91 42.64 29.55
C SER A 337 18.12 41.81 29.13
N CYS A 338 19.33 42.36 29.27
CA CYS A 338 20.57 41.67 28.91
C CYS A 338 20.83 40.41 29.74
N ALA A 339 20.55 40.44 31.05
CA ALA A 339 20.63 39.26 31.90
C ALA A 339 19.66 38.15 31.46
N LEU A 340 18.43 38.52 31.09
CA LEU A 340 17.41 37.58 30.62
C LEU A 340 17.72 37.02 29.23
N LEU A 341 18.21 37.84 28.29
CA LEU A 341 18.69 37.39 26.98
C LEU A 341 19.85 36.40 27.14
N ALA A 342 20.80 36.67 28.04
CA ALA A 342 21.89 35.76 28.34
C ALA A 342 21.38 34.40 28.85
N LYS A 343 20.39 34.41 29.74
CA LYS A 343 19.77 33.18 30.25
C LYS A 343 19.03 32.41 29.15
N ALA A 344 18.25 33.10 28.32
CA ALA A 344 17.56 32.48 27.18
C ALA A 344 18.54 31.87 26.16
N ALA A 345 19.65 32.55 25.89
CA ALA A 345 20.71 32.06 25.01
C ALA A 345 21.42 30.82 25.59
N GLN A 346 21.70 30.80 26.90
CA GLN A 346 22.25 29.62 27.58
C GLN A 346 21.34 28.39 27.50
N LEU A 347 20.02 28.61 27.48
CA LEU A 347 19.02 27.57 27.29
C LEU A 347 18.80 27.19 25.81
N GLY A 348 19.64 27.68 24.90
CA GLY A 348 19.67 27.28 23.49
C GLY A 348 18.78 28.10 22.54
N PHE A 349 18.22 29.24 22.99
CA PHE A 349 17.41 30.09 22.11
C PHE A 349 18.28 31.02 21.26
N THR A 350 18.47 30.67 19.99
CA THR A 350 19.38 31.36 19.07
C THR A 350 19.05 32.85 18.88
N MET A 351 17.77 33.19 18.75
CA MET A 351 17.35 34.60 18.60
C MET A 351 17.75 35.46 19.81
N ALA A 352 17.74 34.90 21.04
CA ALA A 352 18.21 35.64 22.21
C ALA A 352 19.72 35.89 22.18
N ALA A 353 20.50 34.95 21.64
CA ALA A 353 21.95 35.13 21.49
C ALA A 353 22.26 36.26 20.50
N GLU A 354 21.53 36.33 19.39
CA GLU A 354 21.66 37.40 18.39
C GLU A 354 21.26 38.75 18.96
N GLU A 355 20.10 38.86 19.62
CA GLU A 355 19.67 40.11 20.23
C GLU A 355 20.64 40.57 21.33
N LYS A 356 21.14 39.64 22.16
CA LYS A 356 22.15 39.96 23.16
C LYS A 356 23.38 40.59 22.51
N ALA A 357 23.89 39.99 21.44
CA ALA A 357 25.08 40.51 20.75
C ALA A 357 24.85 41.92 20.15
N ARG A 358 23.62 42.25 19.77
CA ARG A 358 23.28 43.57 19.20
C ARG A 358 23.07 44.65 20.25
N TYR A 359 22.48 44.32 21.39
CA TYR A 359 21.97 45.31 22.35
C TYR A 359 22.68 45.33 23.71
N CYS A 360 23.51 44.34 24.01
CA CYS A 360 24.19 44.18 25.30
C CYS A 360 25.70 44.24 25.11
N SER A 361 26.18 45.42 24.72
CA SER A 361 27.61 45.76 24.57
C SER A 361 28.16 46.40 25.84
#